data_AF-A0A518C0P9-F1
#
_entry.id   AF-A0A518C0P9-F1
#
_cell.length_a   1.000
_cell.length_b   1.000
_cell.length_c   1.000
_cell.angle_alpha   90.00
_cell.angle_beta   90.00
_cell.angle_gamma   90.00
#
_symmetry.space_group_name_H-M   'P 1'
#
loop_
_entity.id
_entity.type
_entity.pdbx_description
1 polymer ?
#
loop_
_entity_poly.entity_id
_entity_poly.type
_entity_poly.pdbx_seq_one_letter_code
_entity_poly.pdbx_strand_id
1 'polypeptide(L)' 'MSKLQLIESIRRVNRTASEEFLTRFDETTLHDYLRRLSLQQRRGPASTWTRNTTIPAVTTRVAA' A
#
# COMPACT_ATOMS: atom_id res chain seq x y z
N MET A 1 13.71 12.41 13.90
CA MET A 1 13.83 10.93 13.91
C MET A 1 14.97 10.56 12.99
N SER A 2 15.80 9.59 13.36
CA SER A 2 16.80 9.05 12.45
C SER A 2 16.15 8.09 11.42
N LYS A 3 16.83 7.82 10.31
CA LYS A 3 16.40 6.86 9.29
C LYS A 3 15.98 5.51 9.88
N LEU A 4 16.76 4.95 10.81
CA LEU A 4 16.45 3.67 11.46
C LEU A 4 15.15 3.75 12.28
N GLN A 5 14.94 4.85 13.02
CA GLN A 5 13.70 5.07 13.78
C GLN A 5 12.47 5.18 12.87
N LEU A 6 12.62 5.79 11.68
CA LEU A 6 11.54 5.85 10.69
C LEU A 6 11.20 4.46 10.16
N ILE A 7 12.21 3.66 9.82
CA ILE A 7 12.05 2.28 9.33
C ILE A 7 11.32 1.43 10.37
N GLU A 8 11.75 1.45 11.63
CA GLU A 8 11.07 0.71 12.71
C GLU A 8 9.62 1.16 12.89
N SER A 9 9.38 2.47 12.86
CA SER A 9 8.04 3.04 12.99
C SER A 9 7.11 2.60 11.85
N ILE A 10 7.62 2.59 10.62
CA ILE A 10 6.91 2.12 9.43
C ILE A 10 6.59 0.63 9.58
N ARG A 11 7.57 -0.21 9.95
CA ARG A 11 7.39 -1.66 10.12
C ARG A 11 6.38 -2.00 11.22
N ARG A 12 6.27 -1.17 12.26
CA ARG A 12 5.27 -1.35 13.32
C ARG A 12 3.84 -1.18 12.81
N VAL A 13 3.62 -0.26 11.86
CA VAL A 13 2.31 0.00 11.26
C VAL A 13 2.03 -0.94 10.08
N ASN A 14 3.02 -1.13 9.20
CA ASN A 14 2.98 -2.00 8.05
C ASN A 14 3.99 -3.14 8.19
N ARG A 15 3.56 -4.24 8.82
CA ARG A 15 4.41 -5.42 9.06
C ARG A 15 4.89 -6.12 7.78
N THR A 16 4.27 -5.86 6.64
CA THR A 16 4.67 -6.49 5.37
C THR A 16 5.78 -5.73 4.65
N ALA A 17 6.11 -4.50 5.09
CA ALA A 17 7.24 -3.76 4.55
C ALA A 17 8.56 -4.37 5.07
N SER A 18 9.42 -4.83 4.16
CA SER A 18 10.74 -5.33 4.52
C SER A 18 11.70 -4.19 4.82
N GLU A 19 12.65 -4.44 5.71
CA GLU A 19 13.68 -3.46 6.06
C GLU A 19 14.59 -3.13 4.87
N GLU A 20 15.03 -4.15 4.13
CA GLU A 20 15.84 -3.99 2.91
C GLU A 20 15.18 -3.15 1.82
N PHE A 21 13.85 -3.10 1.79
CA PHE A 21 13.12 -2.22 0.90
C PHE A 21 13.15 -0.78 1.41
N LEU A 22 12.91 -0.57 2.70
CA LEU A 22 12.84 0.76 3.31
C LEU A 22 14.21 1.45 3.39
N THR A 23 15.31 0.70 3.51
CA THR A 23 16.66 1.26 3.54
C THR A 23 17.07 1.92 2.22
N ARG A 24 16.41 1.59 1.10
CA ARG A 24 16.67 2.18 -0.23
C ARG A 24 16.18 3.63 -0.37
N PHE A 25 15.32 4.08 0.54
CA PHE A 25 14.74 5.42 0.50
C PHE A 25 15.49 6.39 1.42
N ASP A 26 15.37 7.68 1.13
CA ASP A 26 15.87 8.75 1.98
C ASP A 26 14.92 9.00 3.18
N GLU A 27 15.39 9.77 4.16
CA GLU A 27 14.63 10.05 5.38
C GLU A 27 13.33 10.82 5.09
N THR A 28 13.37 11.74 4.13
CA THR A 28 12.20 12.53 3.67
C THR A 28 11.11 11.64 3.09
N THR A 29 11.44 10.71 2.20
CA THR A 29 10.46 9.77 1.63
C THR A 29 9.91 8.83 2.70
N LEU A 30 10.74 8.36 3.63
CA LEU A 30 10.28 7.53 4.74
C LEU A 30 9.33 8.29 5.67
N HIS A 31 9.60 9.57 5.92
CA HIS A 31 8.73 10.42 6.73
C HIS A 31 7.36 10.63 6.07
N ASP A 32 7.34 10.91 4.76
CA ASP A 32 6.10 11.02 3.99
C ASP A 32 5.32 9.71 3.93
N TYR A 33 6.03 8.58 3.79
CA TYR A 33 5.40 7.27 3.81
C TYR A 33 4.74 6.97 5.16
N LEU A 34 5.43 7.24 6.27
CA LEU A 34 4.88 7.09 7.61
C LEU A 34 3.66 7.99 7.85
N ARG A 35 3.69 9.23 7.34
CA ARG A 35 2.54 10.14 7.38
C ARG A 35 1.35 9.60 6.57
N ARG A 36 1.59 9.02 5.39
CA ARG A 36 0.50 8.41 4.59
C ARG A 36 -0.12 7.21 5.30
N LEU A 37 0.71 6.39 5.95
CA LEU A 37 0.24 5.25 6.74
C LEU A 37 -0.67 5.66 7.91
N SER A 38 -0.44 6.81 8.54
CA SER A 38 -1.32 7.33 9.61
C SER A 38 -2.62 7.93 9.08
N LEU A 39 -2.62 8.44 7.85
CA LEU A 39 -3.80 9.00 7.17
C LEU A 39 -4.68 7.95 6.49
N GLN A 40 -4.15 6.74 6.22
CA GLN A 40 -4.95 5.63 5.73
C GLN A 40 -5.95 5.23 6.82
N GLN A 41 -7.17 5.76 6.73
CA GLN A 41 -8.31 5.23 7.46
C GLN A 41 -8.33 3.72 7.26
N ARG A 42 -8.35 2.98 8.36
CA ARG A 42 -8.55 1.53 8.32
C ARG A 42 -9.77 1.30 7.46
N ARG A 43 -9.58 0.60 6.33
CA ARG A 43 -10.69 0.09 5.52
C ARG A 43 -11.67 -0.53 6.51
N GLY A 44 -12.83 0.10 6.67
CA GLY A 44 -13.83 -0.37 7.61
C GLY A 44 -14.24 -1.79 7.24
N PRO A 45 -14.77 -2.59 8.18
CA PRO A 45 -15.22 -3.96 7.90
C PRO A 45 -16.24 -4.04 6.74
N ALA A 46 -16.86 -2.92 6.35
CA ALA A 46 -17.73 -2.79 5.18
C ALA A 46 -16.99 -2.57 3.84
N SER A 47 -15.66 -2.60 3.80
CA SER A 47 -14.90 -2.46 2.55
C SER A 47 -14.97 -3.76 1.75
N THR A 48 -16.00 -3.89 0.92
CA THR A 48 -16.23 -5.08 0.09
C THR A 48 -15.74 -4.84 -1.33
N TRP A 49 -15.12 -5.86 -1.94
CA TRP A 49 -14.83 -5.86 -3.37
C TRP A 49 -16.12 -5.99 -4.16
N THR A 50 -16.59 -4.90 -4.76
CA THR A 50 -17.71 -4.94 -5.69
C THR A 50 -17.21 -5.29 -7.09
N ARG A 51 -17.62 -6.45 -7.62
CA ARG A 51 -17.44 -6.74 -9.04
C ARG A 51 -18.37 -5.84 -9.84
N ASN A 52 -17.81 -5.08 -10.76
CA ASN A 52 -18.60 -4.35 -11.75
C ASN A 52 -19.20 -5.40 -12.72
N THR A 53 -20.48 -5.69 -12.57
CA THR A 53 -21.22 -6.65 -13.41
C THR A 53 -21.72 -6.02 -14.71
N THR A 54 -21.63 -4.70 -14.84
CA THR A 54 -22.05 -3.94 -16.02
C THR A 54 -21.04 -4.09 -17.18
N ILE A 55 -19.79 -4.42 -16.86
CA ILE A 55 -18.75 -4.70 -17.85
C ILE A 55 -18.37 -6.18 -17.71
N PRO A 56 -18.95 -7.10 -18.52
CA PRO A 56 -18.47 -8.47 -18.54
C PRO A 56 -16.99 -8.44 -18.89
N ALA A 57 -16.17 -9.19 -18.14
CA ALA A 57 -14.74 -9.30 -18.37
C ALA A 57 -14.49 -9.56 -19.87
N VAL A 58 -13.93 -8.56 -20.55
CA VAL A 58 -13.90 -8.49 -22.01
C VAL A 58 -13.10 -9.67 -22.54
N THR A 59 -13.79 -10.61 -23.20
CA THR A 59 -13.17 -11.66 -24.01
C THR A 59 -13.69 -11.51 -25.43
N THR A 60 -13.01 -10.73 -26.26
CA THR A 60 -13.27 -10.72 -27.70
C THR A 60 -12.58 -11.91 -28.34
N ARG A 61 -13.36 -12.89 -28.78
CA ARG A 61 -12.92 -13.97 -29.66
C ARG A 61 -12.73 -13.41 -31.07
N VAL A 62 -11.51 -13.46 -31.60
CA VAL A 62 -11.24 -13.24 -33.02
C VAL A 62 -11.48 -14.57 -33.74
N ALA A 63 -12.33 -14.57 -34.77
CA ALA A 63 -12.58 -15.73 -35.62
C ALA A 63 -11.73 -15.66 -36.89
N ALA A 64 -11.10 -16.77 -37.25
CA ALA A 64 -10.72 -17.13 -38.61
C ALA A 64 -11.12 -18.60 -38.82
#